data_AF-A0A7J4I8N1-F1
#
_entry.id   AF-A0A7J4I8N1-F1
#
_cell.length_a   1.000
_cell.length_b   1.000
_cell.length_c   1.000
_cell.angle_alpha   90.00
_cell.angle_beta   90.00
_cell.angle_gamma   90.00
#
_symmetry.space_group_name_H-M   'P 1'
#
loop_
_entity.id
_entity.type
_entity.pdbx_description
1 polymer ?
#
loop_
_entity_poly.entity_id
_entity_poly.type
_entity_poly.pdbx_seq_one_letter_code
_entity_poly.pdbx_strand_id
1 'polypeptide(L)' 'MENYTFETEDNAFHCVECEERIKVDVVQKEPRPVSCEKCGIAYLVAKSPEGLGMTVEVLTKSEPDIISEEEKNLEEEDS' A
#
# COMPACT_ATOMS: atom_id res chain seq x y z
N MET A 1 11.95 -1.78 12.23
CA MET A 1 11.39 -0.77 11.32
C MET A 1 9.92 -1.13 11.24
N GLU A 2 9.02 -0.23 11.60
CA GLU A 2 7.59 -0.55 11.71
C GLU A 2 6.91 -0.29 10.36
N ASN A 3 5.91 -1.10 10.01
CA ASN A 3 5.07 -0.81 8.84
C ASN A 3 4.21 0.41 9.18
N TYR A 4 4.15 1.38 8.27
CA TYR A 4 3.30 2.55 8.42
C TYR A 4 2.72 2.96 7.08
N THR A 5 1.59 3.66 7.14
CA THR A 5 0.82 4.09 5.99
C THR A 5 0.70 5.61 5.97
N PHE A 6 0.83 6.21 4.80
CA PHE A 6 0.60 7.63 4.59
C PHE A 6 -0.16 7.88 3.28
N GLU A 7 -0.77 9.05 3.17
CA GLU A 7 -1.50 9.46 1.97
C GLU A 7 -0.74 10.53 1.19
N THR A 8 -0.88 10.48 -0.13
CA THR A 8 -0.34 11.48 -1.05
C THR A 8 -1.44 11.98 -1.97
N GLU A 9 -1.47 13.28 -2.23
CA GLU A 9 -2.46 13.90 -3.13
C GLU A 9 -2.09 13.72 -4.62
N ASP A 10 -0.84 13.39 -4.91
CA ASP A 10 -0.34 13.05 -6.24
C ASP A 10 -0.07 11.55 -6.38
N ASN A 11 -0.04 11.06 -7.62
CA ASN A 11 0.37 9.68 -7.92
C ASN A 11 1.90 9.51 -7.85
N ALA A 12 2.54 10.12 -6.85
CA ALA A 12 3.95 9.96 -6.55
C ALA A 12 4.21 10.10 -5.06
N PHE A 13 5.32 9.55 -4.58
CA PHE A 13 5.77 9.68 -3.19
C PHE A 13 7.30 9.67 -3.12
N HIS A 14 7.87 10.06 -1.99
CA HIS A 14 9.31 9.99 -1.78
C HIS A 14 9.67 8.73 -0.97
N CYS A 15 10.69 8.03 -1.44
CA CYS A 15 11.23 6.88 -0.73
C CYS A 15 11.73 7.31 0.65
N VAL A 16 11.34 6.56 1.68
CA VAL A 16 11.62 6.89 3.08
C VAL A 16 13.09 6.72 3.46
N GLU A 17 13.86 5.95 2.68
CA GLU A 17 15.28 5.69 2.93
C GLU A 17 16.24 6.57 2.13
N CYS A 18 15.89 6.83 0.86
CA CYS A 18 16.81 7.48 -0.08
C CYS A 18 16.22 8.73 -0.72
N GLU A 19 15.03 9.15 -0.29
CA GLU A 19 14.30 10.33 -0.75
C GLU A 19 14.03 10.36 -2.26
N GLU A 20 14.17 9.21 -2.94
CA GLU A 20 13.89 9.11 -4.35
C GLU A 20 12.41 9.27 -4.64
N ARG A 21 12.07 10.11 -5.61
CA ARG A 21 10.69 10.28 -6.05
C ARG A 21 10.23 9.07 -6.86
N ILE A 22 9.28 8.32 -6.32
CA ILE A 22 8.65 7.16 -6.95
C ILE A 22 7.32 7.60 -7.55
N LYS A 23 7.15 7.44 -8.86
CA LYS A 23 5.90 7.74 -9.57
C LYS A 23 5.10 6.47 -9.78
N VAL A 24 3.80 6.50 -9.49
CA VAL A 24 2.86 5.40 -9.71
C VAL A 24 1.98 5.74 -10.90
N ASP A 25 2.15 5.07 -12.03
CA ASP A 25 1.42 5.45 -13.26
C ASP A 25 -0.07 5.14 -13.19
N VAL A 26 -0.45 4.05 -12.51
CA VAL A 26 -1.85 3.63 -12.38
C VAL A 26 -2.13 3.26 -10.93
N VAL A 27 -2.94 4.08 -10.27
CA VAL A 27 -3.42 3.83 -8.91
C VAL A 27 -4.75 3.08 -8.98
N GLN A 28 -4.80 1.90 -8.37
CA GLN A 28 -5.99 1.03 -8.34
C GLN A 28 -6.58 0.95 -6.93
N LYS A 29 -7.83 0.54 -6.80
CA LYS A 29 -8.44 0.33 -5.47
C LYS A 29 -7.74 -0.79 -4.69
N GLU A 30 -7.26 -1.82 -5.39
CA GLU A 30 -6.54 -2.92 -4.78
C GLU A 30 -5.07 -2.54 -4.54
N PRO A 31 -4.50 -2.88 -3.37
CA PRO A 31 -3.08 -2.65 -3.08
C PRO A 31 -2.16 -3.34 -4.10
N ARG A 32 -1.20 -2.60 -4.64
CA ARG A 32 -0.21 -3.07 -5.61
C ARG A 32 1.21 -2.89 -5.06
N PRO A 33 2.10 -3.87 -5.21
CA PRO A 33 3.48 -3.72 -4.78
C PRO A 33 4.24 -2.78 -5.73
N VAL A 34 4.98 -1.83 -5.15
CA VAL A 34 5.91 -0.93 -5.82
C VAL A 34 7.24 -0.98 -5.07
N SER A 35 8.36 -0.97 -5.78
CA SER A 35 9.68 -0.98 -5.14
C SER A 35 10.50 0.23 -5.55
N CYS A 36 11.25 0.80 -4.61
CA CYS A 36 12.22 1.83 -4.92
C CYS A 36 13.37 1.22 -5.73
N GLU A 37 13.63 1.73 -6.94
CA GLU A 37 14.72 1.24 -7.79
C GLU A 37 16.12 1.50 -7.21
N LYS A 38 16.26 2.50 -6.32
CA LYS A 38 17.55 2.85 -5.71
C LYS A 38 17.91 2.02 -4.49
N CYS A 39 16.99 1.85 -3.55
CA CYS A 39 17.27 1.17 -2.27
C CYS A 39 16.59 -0.21 -2.15
N GLY A 40 15.65 -0.54 -3.03
CA GLY A 40 14.95 -1.83 -3.03
C GLY A 40 13.88 -2.00 -1.94
N ILE A 41 13.50 -0.94 -1.21
CA ILE A 41 12.34 -1.01 -0.31
C ILE A 41 11.06 -1.25 -1.10
N ALA A 42 10.22 -2.13 -0.56
CA ALA A 42 8.89 -2.40 -1.08
C ALA A 42 7.81 -1.57 -0.38
N TYR A 43 6.81 -1.18 -1.14
CA TYR A 43 5.64 -0.44 -0.73
C TYR A 43 4.40 -1.10 -1.29
N LEU A 44 3.27 -1.03 -0.59
CA LEU A 44 1.95 -1.29 -1.17
C LEU A 44 1.27 0.04 -1.44
N VAL A 45 0.83 0.25 -2.68
CA VAL A 45 0.13 1.47 -3.09
C VAL A 45 -1.31 1.14 -3.46
N ALA A 46 -2.27 1.91 -2.96
CA ALA A 46 -3.68 1.78 -3.29
C ALA A 46 -4.33 3.16 -3.44
N LYS A 47 -5.48 3.22 -4.11
CA LYS A 47 -6.25 4.47 -4.21
C LYS A 47 -6.77 4.84 -2.83
N SER A 48 -6.60 6.11 -2.43
CA SER A 48 -7.19 6.60 -1.19
C SER A 48 -8.71 6.42 -1.23
N PRO A 49 -9.34 5.92 -0.15
CA PRO A 49 -10.80 5.77 -0.08
C PRO A 49 -11.55 7.09 -0.28
N GLU A 50 -10.92 8.22 0.05
CA GLU A 50 -11.47 9.56 -0.13
C GLU A 50 -11.27 10.09 -1.57
N GLY A 51 -10.52 9.37 -2.41
CA GLY A 51 -10.45 9.57 -3.85
C GLY A 51 -9.56 10.72 -4.33
N LEU A 52 -8.92 11.44 -3.41
CA LEU A 52 -8.05 12.58 -3.71
C LEU A 52 -6.58 12.19 -4.00
N GLY A 53 -6.24 10.91 -3.91
CA GLY A 53 -4.85 10.49 -3.96
C GLY A 53 -4.61 8.99 -3.84
N MET A 54 -3.49 8.61 -3.25
CA MET A 54 -3.12 7.22 -2.96
C MET A 54 -2.64 7.04 -1.52
N THR A 55 -2.90 5.85 -0.97
CA THR A 55 -2.28 5.36 0.25
C THR A 55 -1.00 4.60 -0.10
N VAL A 56 0.04 4.81 0.68
CA VAL A 56 1.33 4.13 0.54
C VAL A 56 1.67 3.49 1.87
N GLU A 57 1.77 2.17 1.89
CA GLU A 57 2.19 1.38 3.04
C GLU A 57 3.63 0.91 2.84
N VAL A 58 4.48 1.16 3.83
CA VAL A 58 5.89 0.75 3.80
C VAL A 58 6.01 -0.69 4.28
N LEU A 59 6.39 -1.60 3.39
CA LEU A 59 6.72 -2.98 3.76
C LEU A 59 8.17 -3.03 4.22
N THR A 60 8.36 -2.82 5.51
CA THR A 60 9.64 -3.14 6.12
C THR A 60 9.81 -4.66 6.11
N LYS A 61 11.02 -5.18 5.89
CA LYS A 61 11.27 -6.63 5.91
C LYS A 61 11.05 -7.18 7.33
N SER A 62 9.80 -7.37 7.70
CA SER A 62 9.37 -7.93 8.97
C SER A 62 8.42 -9.07 8.65
N GLU A 63 8.99 -10.13 8.05
CA GLU A 63 8.34 -11.40 7.69
C GLU A 63 7.12 -11.25 6.75
N PRO A 64 6.80 -12.27 5.92
CA PRO A 64 5.59 -12.21 5.12
C PRO A 64 4.37 -12.28 6.05
N ASP A 65 3.66 -11.17 6.22
CA ASP A 65 2.27 -11.21 6.67
C ASP A 65 1.47 -11.95 5.59
N ILE A 66 1.30 -13.25 5.81
CA ILE A 66 0.31 -14.07 5.12
C ILE A 66 -1.02 -13.41 5.41
N ILE A 67 -1.62 -12.84 4.37
CA ILE A 67 -2.95 -12.24 4.37
C ILE A 67 -3.88 -13.21 5.10
N SER A 68 -4.33 -12.83 6.30
CA SER A 68 -5.37 -13.54 7.04
C SER A 68 -6.60 -13.55 6.13
N GLU A 69 -7.02 -14.73 5.68
CA GLU A 69 -8.28 -14.97 4.98
C GLU A 69 -9.44 -14.68 5.95
N GLU A 70 -9.64 -13.42 6.31
CA GLU A 70 -10.67 -12.97 7.26
C GLU A 70 -11.69 -12.05 6.61
N GLU A 71 -12.06 -12.31 5.35
CA GLU A 71 -13.32 -11.78 4.79
C GLU A 71 -13.95 -12.79 3.82
N LYS A 72 -14.54 -13.86 4.36
CA LYS A 72 -15.69 -14.50 3.72
C LYS A 72 -16.52 -15.33 4.70
N ASN A 73 -17.53 -14.67 5.29
CA ASN A 73 -18.93 -15.12 5.28
C ASN A 73 -19.72 -14.33 6.34
N LEU A 74 -20.18 -13.13 5.97
CA LEU A 74 -21.43 -12.58 6.49
C LEU A 74 -22.51 -12.86 5.44
N GLU A 75 -23.29 -13.90 5.65
CA GLU A 75 -24.54 -14.30 4.97
C GLU A 75 -24.91 -15.64 5.65
N GLU A 76 -26.03 -15.87 6.33
CA GLU A 76 -27.36 -15.26 6.28
C GLU A 76 -28.04 -15.35 7.66
N GLU A 77 -28.85 -14.34 7.98
CA GLU A 77 -29.94 -14.41 8.97
C GLU A 77 -31.02 -15.41 8.53
N ASP A 78 -31.77 -15.90 9.51
CA ASP A 78 -33.13 -16.45 9.40
C ASP A 78 -33.34 -17.86 8.80
N SER A 79 -33.44 -18.86 9.70
CA SER A 79 -34.53 -19.86 9.73
C SER A 79 -34.52 -20.67 11.03
#